data_AF-A0A9E3E142-F1
#
_entry.id   AF-A0A9E3E142-F1
#
_cell.length_a   1.000
_cell.length_b   1.000
_cell.length_c   1.000
_cell.angle_alpha   90.00
_cell.angle_beta   90.00
_cell.angle_gamma   90.00
#
_symmetry.space_group_name_H-M   'P 1'
#
loop_
_entity.id
_entity.type
_entity.pdbx_description
1 polymer ?
#
loop_
_entity_poly.entity_id
_entity_poly.type
_entity_poly.pdbx_seq_one_letter_code
_entity_poly.pdbx_strand_id
1 'polypeptide(L)'
;MQKVVPLSAHSVARARVGLTASDSRLSRFADLTFGAVPIGRLGAIACLSVARLRFGVVSESVRDGRGWLDFARQVEDSGVDVLLLRDHFSASAFGQQLAPFSGLAAAAAATSRLRLGTMVLSNDFRHPALVAHEAASLHLLSGG
;
A
#
# COMPACT_ATOMS: atom_id res chain seq x y z
N MET A 1 16.51 13.47 -37.02
CA MET A 1 15.18 13.41 -37.68
C MET A 1 14.50 12.10 -37.29
N GLN A 2 13.64 12.14 -36.27
CA GLN A 2 12.71 11.05 -35.93
C GLN A 2 11.31 11.66 -35.85
N LYS A 3 10.37 11.04 -36.57
CA LYS A 3 9.00 11.51 -36.79
C LYS A 3 8.23 11.58 -35.48
N VAL A 4 7.72 12.77 -35.18
CA VAL A 4 6.67 13.02 -34.18
C VAL A 4 5.32 12.66 -34.82
N VAL A 5 4.55 11.79 -34.16
CA VAL A 5 3.14 11.53 -34.49
C VAL A 5 2.31 11.95 -33.27
N PRO A 6 1.38 12.90 -33.39
CA PRO A 6 0.57 13.35 -32.25
C PRO A 6 -0.64 12.41 -32.05
N LEU A 7 -0.81 11.90 -30.83
CA LEU A 7 -2.03 11.20 -30.41
C LEU A 7 -2.95 12.18 -29.67
N SER A 8 -4.20 12.22 -30.12
CA SER A 8 -5.21 13.19 -29.70
C SER A 8 -5.77 12.91 -28.30
N ALA A 9 -6.13 14.00 -27.63
CA ALA A 9 -6.75 14.03 -26.32
C ALA A 9 -8.09 13.26 -26.31
N HIS A 10 -8.17 12.22 -25.47
CA HIS A 10 -9.44 11.58 -25.11
C HIS A 10 -9.91 12.11 -23.76
N SER A 11 -11.04 12.81 -23.79
CA SER A 11 -11.81 13.27 -22.64
C SER A 11 -12.33 12.08 -21.85
N VAL A 12 -11.93 11.97 -20.57
CA VAL A 12 -12.47 10.96 -19.64
C VAL A 12 -13.67 11.56 -18.92
N ALA A 13 -14.86 11.11 -19.31
CA ALA A 13 -16.12 11.46 -18.66
C ALA A 13 -16.19 10.85 -17.24
N ARG A 14 -16.49 11.69 -16.25
CA ARG A 14 -16.78 11.28 -14.87
C ARG A 14 -18.13 10.55 -14.80
N ALA A 15 -18.12 9.25 -14.53
CA ALA A 15 -19.32 8.52 -14.12
C ALA A 15 -19.59 8.77 -12.63
N ARG A 16 -20.73 9.39 -12.31
CA ARG A 16 -21.30 9.39 -10.95
C ARG A 16 -22.16 8.14 -10.81
N VAL A 17 -21.80 7.23 -9.91
CA VAL A 17 -22.66 6.11 -9.52
C VAL A 17 -23.44 6.54 -8.29
N GLY A 18 -24.74 6.81 -8.46
CA GLY A 18 -25.69 6.93 -7.36
C GLY A 18 -26.20 5.55 -7.00
N LEU A 19 -25.93 5.08 -5.77
CA LEU A 19 -26.66 3.95 -5.20
C LEU A 19 -27.87 4.50 -4.43
N THR A 20 -29.06 4.23 -4.93
CA THR A 20 -30.30 4.29 -4.15
C THR A 20 -30.64 2.87 -3.69
N ALA A 21 -30.68 2.66 -2.38
CA ALA A 21 -31.00 1.37 -1.77
C ALA A 21 -32.52 1.18 -1.68
N SER A 22 -33.07 0.29 -2.51
CA SER A 22 -34.41 -0.29 -2.34
C SER A 22 -34.63 -1.37 -3.38
N ASP A 23 -34.39 -2.65 -3.07
CA ASP A 23 -35.14 -3.71 -3.75
C ASP A 23 -35.30 -4.97 -2.87
N SER A 24 -36.55 -5.41 -2.80
CA SER A 24 -37.16 -6.29 -1.81
C SER A 24 -37.24 -7.74 -2.31
N ARG A 25 -36.10 -8.37 -2.60
CA ARG A 25 -36.04 -9.72 -3.22
C ARG A 25 -35.42 -10.81 -2.35
N LEU A 26 -35.77 -10.87 -1.07
CA LEU A 26 -35.25 -11.86 -0.11
C LEU A 26 -36.28 -12.91 0.36
N SER A 27 -37.32 -13.23 -0.40
CA SER A 27 -38.41 -14.11 0.08
C SER A 27 -38.45 -15.53 -0.49
N ARG A 28 -37.38 -16.08 -1.08
CA ARG A 28 -37.51 -17.34 -1.86
C ARG A 28 -36.49 -18.46 -1.62
N PHE A 29 -35.89 -18.56 -0.43
CA PHE A 29 -35.00 -19.68 -0.10
C PHE A 29 -35.27 -20.31 1.29
N ALA A 30 -36.51 -20.25 1.77
CA ALA A 30 -36.95 -21.06 2.90
C ALA A 30 -37.79 -22.20 2.34
N ASP A 31 -37.17 -23.36 2.05
CA ASP A 31 -37.81 -24.68 2.04
C ASP A 31 -36.81 -25.76 1.57
N LEU A 32 -35.82 -26.06 2.40
CA LEU A 32 -35.11 -27.35 2.37
C LEU A 32 -34.78 -27.74 3.82
N THR A 33 -35.64 -28.55 4.42
CA THR A 33 -35.38 -29.23 5.69
C THR A 33 -34.26 -30.24 5.52
N PHE A 34 -33.04 -29.86 5.89
CA PHE A 34 -31.98 -30.81 6.26
C PHE A 34 -31.92 -30.90 7.79
N GLY A 35 -31.80 -32.14 8.28
CA GLY A 35 -32.00 -32.52 9.68
C GLY A 35 -31.29 -31.65 10.72
N ALA A 36 -31.99 -31.39 11.82
CA ALA A 36 -31.55 -30.57 12.93
C ALA A 36 -30.30 -31.16 13.62
N VAL A 37 -29.16 -30.52 13.41
CA VAL A 37 -28.03 -30.56 14.35
C VAL A 37 -28.10 -29.28 15.17
N PRO A 38 -28.22 -29.33 16.52
CA PRO A 38 -28.29 -28.13 17.32
C PRO A 38 -26.91 -27.48 17.39
N ILE A 39 -26.64 -26.55 16.47
CA ILE A 39 -25.50 -25.64 16.53
C ILE A 39 -25.86 -24.53 17.51
N GLY A 40 -25.64 -24.81 18.80
CA GLY A 40 -25.58 -23.77 19.81
C GLY A 40 -24.36 -22.88 19.56
N ARG A 41 -24.61 -21.64 19.18
CA ARG A 41 -23.71 -20.48 19.40
C ARG A 41 -22.48 -20.30 18.49
N LEU A 42 -22.64 -20.49 17.17
CA LEU A 42 -21.73 -19.85 16.21
C LEU A 42 -22.21 -18.42 15.95
N GLY A 43 -21.57 -17.47 16.63
CA GLY A 43 -21.72 -16.04 16.35
C GLY A 43 -21.49 -15.78 14.88
N ALA A 44 -22.33 -14.90 14.31
CA ALA A 44 -22.30 -14.52 12.91
C ALA A 44 -20.87 -14.34 12.40
N ILE A 45 -20.51 -15.10 11.36
CA ILE A 45 -19.36 -14.79 10.50
C ILE A 45 -19.76 -13.49 9.80
N ALA A 46 -19.47 -12.36 10.43
CA ALA A 46 -19.67 -11.05 9.84
C ALA A 46 -18.85 -11.01 8.55
N CYS A 47 -19.54 -10.84 7.44
CA CYS A 47 -18.97 -10.61 6.13
C CYS A 47 -17.93 -9.48 6.24
N LEU A 48 -16.65 -9.82 5.99
CA LEU A 48 -15.55 -8.85 6.00
C LEU A 48 -15.94 -7.63 5.15
N SER A 49 -15.81 -6.44 5.72
CA SER A 49 -15.79 -5.22 4.91
C SER A 49 -14.63 -5.36 3.91
N VAL A 50 -14.91 -5.20 2.62
CA VAL A 50 -13.85 -5.19 1.60
C VAL A 50 -12.93 -4.01 1.90
N ALA A 51 -11.69 -4.30 2.29
CA ALA A 51 -10.70 -3.27 2.57
C ALA A 51 -10.44 -2.44 1.30
N ARG A 52 -10.24 -1.13 1.47
CA ARG A 52 -9.96 -0.23 0.35
C ARG A 52 -8.68 -0.67 -0.37
N LEU A 53 -8.75 -0.82 -1.70
CA LEU A 53 -7.56 -1.08 -2.53
C LEU A 53 -6.58 0.09 -2.43
N ARG A 54 -5.29 -0.22 -2.37
CA ARG A 54 -4.18 0.73 -2.34
C ARG A 54 -3.15 0.35 -3.38
N PHE A 55 -2.55 1.36 -3.99
CA PHE A 55 -1.43 1.16 -4.92
C PHE A 55 -0.13 1.59 -4.25
N GLY A 56 0.94 0.84 -4.51
CA GLY A 56 2.25 1.05 -3.91
C GLY A 56 3.37 1.03 -4.93
N VAL A 57 4.45 1.76 -4.63
CA VAL A 57 5.68 1.81 -5.41
C VAL A 57 6.82 1.23 -4.58
N VAL A 58 7.68 0.45 -5.23
CA VAL A 58 8.91 -0.07 -4.67
C VAL A 58 10.06 0.72 -5.26
N SER A 59 10.88 1.33 -4.40
CA SER A 59 12.09 1.98 -4.87
C SER A 59 13.17 0.93 -5.11
N GLU A 60 13.60 0.84 -6.36
CA GLU A 60 14.60 -0.13 -6.82
C GLU A 60 16.03 0.40 -6.71
N SER A 61 16.21 1.72 -6.78
CA SER A 61 17.52 2.38 -6.67
C SER A 61 17.39 3.81 -6.18
N VAL A 62 18.49 4.34 -5.63
CA VAL A 62 18.62 5.74 -5.20
C VAL A 62 19.83 6.35 -5.88
N ARG A 63 19.68 7.55 -6.45
CA ARG A 63 20.78 8.30 -7.09
C ARG A 63 21.64 9.03 -6.06
N ASP A 64 20.98 9.88 -5.27
CA ASP A 64 21.57 10.66 -4.19
C ASP A 64 20.50 11.03 -3.16
N GLY A 65 20.91 11.67 -2.05
CA GLY A 65 20.03 12.01 -0.95
C GLY A 65 18.92 13.01 -1.30
N ARG A 66 19.18 14.02 -2.15
CA ARG A 66 18.15 14.99 -2.56
C ARG A 66 17.16 14.34 -3.52
N GLY A 67 17.67 13.58 -4.48
CA GLY A 67 16.87 12.80 -5.42
C GLY A 67 15.94 11.82 -4.73
N TRP A 68 16.34 11.25 -3.57
CA TRP A 68 15.45 10.42 -2.76
C TRP A 68 14.24 11.20 -2.21
N LEU A 69 14.47 12.38 -1.63
CA LEU A 69 13.38 13.19 -1.07
C LEU A 69 12.42 13.68 -2.17
N ASP A 70 12.98 14.11 -3.30
CA ASP A 70 12.18 14.57 -4.44
C ASP A 70 11.37 13.43 -5.05
N PHE A 71 11.95 12.23 -5.14
CA PHE A 71 11.22 11.04 -5.55
C PHE A 71 10.08 10.70 -4.59
N ALA A 72 10.30 10.74 -3.28
CA ALA A 72 9.24 10.47 -2.30
C ALA A 72 8.06 11.45 -2.45
N ARG A 73 8.35 12.75 -2.65
CA ARG A 73 7.30 13.77 -2.93
C ARG A 73 6.58 13.49 -4.23
N GLN A 74 7.31 13.16 -5.30
CA GLN A 74 6.70 12.82 -6.59
C GLN A 74 5.77 11.60 -6.50
N VAL A 75 6.15 10.58 -5.73
CA VAL A 75 5.28 9.42 -5.46
C VAL A 75 4.03 9.85 -4.70
N GLU A 76 4.15 10.69 -3.67
CA GLU A 76 3.00 11.21 -2.93
C GLU A 76 2.04 12.02 -3.82
N ASP A 77 2.58 12.95 -4.60
CA ASP A 77 1.86 13.85 -5.50
C ASP A 77 1.15 13.09 -6.62
N SER A 78 1.68 11.94 -7.03
CA SER A 78 1.04 11.06 -8.01
C SER A 78 -0.21 10.35 -7.48
N GLY A 79 -0.50 10.45 -6.19
CA GLY A 79 -1.66 9.84 -5.54
C GLY A 79 -1.46 8.38 -5.09
N VAL A 80 -0.24 7.85 -5.19
CA VAL A 80 0.12 6.52 -4.66
C VAL A 80 -0.05 6.49 -3.14
N ASP A 81 -0.46 5.35 -2.58
CA ASP A 81 -0.72 5.22 -1.15
C ASP A 81 0.50 4.74 -0.35
N VAL A 82 1.41 3.99 -0.98
CA VAL A 82 2.49 3.28 -0.29
C VAL A 82 3.83 3.44 -1.02
N LEU A 83 4.89 3.75 -0.29
CA LEU A 83 6.28 3.70 -0.76
C LEU A 83 7.06 2.65 0.04
N LEU A 84 7.71 1.74 -0.68
CA LEU A 84 8.43 0.60 -0.11
C LEU A 84 9.92 0.66 -0.45
N LEU A 85 10.76 0.38 0.54
CA LEU A 85 12.21 0.18 0.37
C LEU A 85 12.59 -1.28 0.62
N ARG A 86 13.56 -1.78 -0.14
CA ARG A 86 14.16 -3.10 0.14
C ARG A 86 15.38 -2.98 1.02
N ASP A 87 15.74 -4.08 1.65
CA ASP A 87 16.91 -4.19 2.51
C ASP A 87 18.05 -4.95 1.82
N HIS A 88 18.78 -4.26 0.94
CA HIS A 88 19.90 -4.82 0.20
C HIS A 88 21.19 -4.05 0.54
N PHE A 89 22.28 -4.79 0.75
CA PHE A 89 23.59 -4.23 1.10
C PHE A 89 24.49 -3.96 -0.12
N SER A 90 24.17 -4.58 -1.26
CA SER A 90 24.95 -4.45 -2.49
C SER A 90 24.16 -3.76 -3.58
N ALA A 91 24.83 -2.88 -4.31
CA ALA A 91 24.28 -2.22 -5.48
C ALA A 91 24.33 -3.06 -6.77
N SER A 92 24.97 -4.24 -6.74
CA SER A 92 25.31 -5.00 -7.95
C SER A 92 24.11 -5.56 -8.71
N ALA A 93 22.99 -5.87 -8.04
CA ALA A 93 21.82 -6.47 -8.68
C ALA A 93 20.79 -5.42 -9.13
N PHE A 94 20.63 -4.33 -8.39
CA PHE A 94 19.52 -3.38 -8.59
C PHE A 94 19.90 -1.90 -8.44
N GLY A 95 21.19 -1.57 -8.28
CA GLY A 95 21.66 -0.20 -8.04
C GLY A 95 21.74 0.15 -6.55
N GLN A 96 22.21 1.37 -6.26
CA GLN A 96 22.45 1.82 -4.87
C GLN A 96 21.14 1.85 -4.08
N GLN A 97 21.21 1.39 -2.83
CA GLN A 97 20.08 1.24 -1.92
C GLN A 97 20.38 1.96 -0.61
N LEU A 98 19.39 2.68 -0.06
CA LEU A 98 19.50 3.22 1.30
C LEU A 98 19.21 2.13 2.32
N ALA A 99 19.81 2.25 3.51
CA ALA A 99 19.35 1.49 4.66
C ALA A 99 17.85 1.78 4.87
N PRO A 100 16.99 0.76 5.00
CA PRO A 100 15.54 0.91 4.92
C PRO A 100 14.99 1.90 5.94
N PHE A 101 15.31 1.76 7.23
CA PHE A 101 14.78 2.66 8.26
C PHE A 101 15.23 4.11 8.10
N SER A 102 16.50 4.35 7.75
CA SER A 102 17.00 5.71 7.49
C SER A 102 16.35 6.33 6.24
N GLY A 103 16.21 5.57 5.16
CA GLY A 103 15.57 6.02 3.93
C GLY A 103 14.09 6.32 4.15
N LEU A 104 13.36 5.46 4.86
CA LEU A 104 11.95 5.67 5.19
C LEU A 104 11.78 6.85 6.14
N ALA A 105 12.64 7.04 7.15
CA ALA A 105 12.58 8.21 8.02
C ALA A 105 12.77 9.53 7.24
N ALA A 106 13.70 9.55 6.28
CA ALA A 106 13.91 10.69 5.40
C ALA A 106 12.70 10.95 4.48
N ALA A 107 12.07 9.89 3.94
CA ALA A 107 10.84 10.00 3.15
C ALA A 107 9.67 10.51 4.02
N ALA A 108 9.53 10.03 5.25
CA ALA A 108 8.53 10.48 6.21
C ALA A 108 8.66 11.98 6.49
N ALA A 109 9.88 12.49 6.65
CA ALA A 109 10.12 13.91 6.87
C ALA A 109 9.80 14.79 5.64
N ALA A 110 9.79 14.21 4.43
CA ALA A 110 9.56 14.94 3.19
C ALA A 110 8.10 14.86 2.68
N THR A 111 7.27 14.01 3.29
CA THR A 111 5.92 13.66 2.81
C THR A 111 4.93 13.67 3.98
N SER A 112 3.62 13.59 3.71
CA SER A 112 2.59 13.85 4.72
C SER A 112 1.49 12.79 4.81
N ARG A 113 1.34 11.96 3.78
CA ARG A 113 0.26 10.97 3.63
C ARG A 113 0.78 9.58 3.29
N LEU A 114 1.94 9.48 2.64
CA LEU A 114 2.49 8.20 2.20
C LEU A 114 2.64 7.22 3.34
N ARG A 115 2.15 6.01 3.13
CA ARG A 115 2.45 4.88 4.01
C ARG A 115 3.81 4.33 3.62
N LEU A 116 4.66 4.15 4.60
CA LEU A 116 6.04 3.75 4.41
C LEU A 116 6.25 2.33 4.90
N GLY A 117 7.11 1.58 4.24
CA GLY A 117 7.40 0.21 4.65
C GLY A 117 8.54 -0.43 3.90
N THR A 118 8.78 -1.69 4.23
CA THR A 118 9.86 -2.47 3.63
C THR A 118 9.33 -3.61 2.79
N MET A 119 10.01 -3.94 1.70
CA MET A 119 9.68 -5.13 0.89
C MET A 119 10.95 -5.74 0.26
N VAL A 120 11.68 -6.60 0.94
CA VAL A 120 11.49 -7.08 2.32
C VAL A 120 12.65 -6.66 3.20
N LEU A 121 12.51 -6.80 4.52
CA LEU A 121 13.63 -6.78 5.45
C LEU A 121 14.38 -8.10 5.36
N SER A 122 15.71 -8.02 5.37
CA SER A 122 16.57 -9.19 5.37
C SER A 122 16.81 -9.62 6.81
N ASN A 123 15.89 -10.44 7.34
CA ASN A 123 15.84 -10.83 8.76
C ASN A 123 17.15 -11.40 9.30
N ASP A 124 17.89 -12.16 8.47
CA ASP A 124 19.13 -12.82 8.89
C ASP A 124 20.24 -11.83 9.28
N PHE A 125 20.14 -10.56 8.87
CA PHE A 125 21.11 -9.52 9.17
C PHE A 125 20.67 -8.57 10.30
N ARG A 126 19.47 -8.75 10.88
CA ARG A 126 18.90 -7.78 11.83
C ARG A 126 18.38 -8.47 13.07
N HIS A 127 18.87 -8.03 14.23
CA HIS A 127 18.32 -8.50 15.50
C HIS A 127 16.86 -8.02 15.65
N PRO A 128 15.89 -8.91 15.96
CA PRO A 128 14.46 -8.55 15.96
C PRO A 128 14.11 -7.44 16.94
N ALA A 129 14.80 -7.36 18.08
CA ALA A 129 14.61 -6.25 19.03
C ALA A 129 15.01 -4.88 18.46
N LEU A 130 16.05 -4.84 17.61
CA LEU A 130 16.44 -3.61 16.93
C LEU A 130 15.44 -3.24 15.84
N VAL A 131 14.97 -4.21 15.06
CA VAL A 131 13.91 -3.99 14.07
C VAL A 131 12.65 -3.41 14.70
N ALA A 132 12.21 -3.97 15.84
CA ALA A 132 11.06 -3.47 16.57
C ALA A 132 11.28 -2.03 17.06
N HIS A 133 12.48 -1.74 17.57
CA HIS A 133 12.83 -0.40 18.04
C HIS A 133 12.90 0.64 16.91
N GLU A 134 13.53 0.30 15.79
CA GLU A 134 13.61 1.15 14.59
C GLU A 134 12.21 1.40 14.00
N ALA A 135 11.36 0.37 13.91
CA ALA A 135 9.99 0.49 13.41
C ALA A 135 9.12 1.37 14.32
N ALA A 136 9.21 1.20 15.65
CA ALA A 136 8.50 2.04 16.61
C ALA A 136 8.97 3.50 16.52
N SER A 137 10.27 3.73 16.38
CA SER A 137 10.85 5.07 16.19
C SER A 137 10.37 5.71 14.90
N LEU A 138 10.36 4.96 13.80
CA LEU A 138 9.85 5.45 12.52
C LEU A 138 8.37 5.81 12.60
N HIS A 139 7.54 4.95 13.22
CA HIS A 139 6.12 5.21 13.40
C HIS A 139 5.85 6.50 14.20
N LEU A 140 6.64 6.75 15.24
CA LEU A 140 6.57 7.98 16.01
C LEU A 140 6.96 9.20 15.17
N LEU A 141 8.05 9.11 14.39
CA LEU A 141 8.53 10.19 13.53
C LEU A 141 7.60 10.49 12.35
N SER A 142 6.92 9.47 11.81
CA SER A 142 5.96 9.61 10.70
C SER A 142 4.57 10.03 11.15
N GLY A 143 4.26 9.96 12.44
CA GLY A 143 2.95 10.30 12.99
C GLY A 143 1.86 9.25 12.73
N GLY A 144 2.21 8.03 12.34
CA GLY A 144 1.24 6.94 12.13
C GLY A 144 1.29 6.27 10.77
#